data_AF-Q9Z7R5-F1
#
_entry.id   AF-Q9Z7R5-F1
#
_cell.length_a   1.000
_cell.length_b   1.000
_cell.length_c   1.000
_cell.angle_alpha   90.00
_cell.angle_beta   90.00
_cell.angle_gamma   90.00
#
_symmetry.space_group_name_H-M   'P 1'
#
loop_
_entity.id
_entity.type
_entity.pdbx_description
1 polymer ?
#
loop_
_entity_poly.entity_id
_entity_poly.type
_entity_poly.pdbx_seq_one_letter_code
_entity_poly.pdbx_strand_id
1 'polypeptide(L)' 'MAAKKDLLTQLRGKSDDDLDAYVHENKKALFALRAENLLQNKVVKVHMFSTHKKNIARALTVKQERKGKVHG' A
#
# COMPACT_ATOMS: atom_id res chain seq x y z
N MET A 1 4.67 -9.11 -14.38
CA MET A 1 4.67 -9.79 -13.06
C MET A 1 5.90 -9.48 -12.21
N ALA A 2 7.05 -9.12 -12.80
CA ALA A 2 8.30 -8.81 -12.07
C ALA A 2 8.15 -7.72 -11.00
N ALA A 3 7.55 -6.56 -11.33
CA ALA A 3 7.42 -5.44 -10.39
C ALA A 3 6.60 -5.77 -9.11
N LYS A 4 5.65 -6.71 -9.18
CA LYS A 4 4.86 -7.12 -8.01
C LYS A 4 5.64 -8.07 -7.10
N LYS A 5 6.44 -8.98 -7.67
CA LYS A 5 7.32 -9.88 -6.90
C LYS A 5 8.35 -9.05 -6.15
N ASP A 6 8.97 -8.10 -6.84
CA ASP A 6 9.94 -7.18 -6.27
C ASP A 6 9.34 -6.39 -5.09
N LEU A 7 8.16 -5.80 -5.26
CA LEU A 7 7.48 -5.07 -4.18
C LEU A 7 7.23 -5.94 -2.94
N LEU A 8 6.79 -7.20 -3.10
CA LEU A 8 6.53 -8.06 -1.95
C LEU A 8 7.82 -8.40 -1.19
N THR A 9 8.92 -8.63 -1.92
CA THR A 9 10.25 -8.84 -1.32
C THR A 9 10.68 -7.60 -0.54
N GLN A 10 10.53 -6.40 -1.10
CA GLN A 10 10.83 -5.15 -0.41
C GLN A 10 9.99 -4.97 0.86
N LEU A 11 8.68 -5.22 0.80
CA LEU A 11 7.80 -5.12 1.97
C LEU A 11 8.19 -6.10 3.08
N ARG A 12 8.60 -7.32 2.73
CA ARG A 12 9.07 -8.31 3.71
C ARG A 12 10.42 -7.97 4.34
N GLY A 13 11.22 -7.11 3.71
CA GLY A 13 12.48 -6.62 4.27
C GLY A 13 12.34 -5.40 5.20
N LYS A 14 11.20 -4.70 5.16
CA LYS A 14 10.94 -3.49 5.97
C LYS A 14 10.68 -3.80 7.45
N SER A 15 10.99 -2.90 8.37
CA SER A 15 10.53 -3.02 9.76
C SER A 15 9.01 -2.87 9.86
N ASP A 16 8.43 -3.20 11.02
CA ASP A 16 6.98 -3.01 11.23
C ASP A 16 6.59 -1.52 11.23
N ASP A 17 7.47 -0.64 11.73
CA ASP A 17 7.29 0.82 11.69
C ASP A 17 7.36 1.34 10.25
N ASP A 18 8.29 0.83 9.44
CA ASP A 18 8.39 1.17 8.01
C ASP A 18 7.16 0.68 7.22
N LEU A 19 6.57 -0.45 7.61
CA LEU A 19 5.32 -0.93 7.02
C LEU A 19 4.15 -0.02 7.39
N ASP A 20 4.08 0.47 8.63
CA ASP A 20 3.05 1.41 9.06
C ASP A 20 3.20 2.77 8.35
N ALA A 21 4.43 3.28 8.24
CA ALA A 21 4.72 4.49 7.47
C ALA A 21 4.30 4.30 6.00
N TYR A 22 4.64 3.16 5.39
CA TYR A 22 4.25 2.85 4.02
C TYR A 22 2.72 2.77 3.83
N VAL A 23 2.00 2.19 4.79
CA VAL A 23 0.53 2.16 4.79
C VAL A 23 -0.03 3.58 4.91
N HIS A 24 0.56 4.41 5.78
CA HIS A 24 0.14 5.80 5.97
C HIS A 24 0.30 6.62 4.69
N GLU A 25 1.45 6.52 4.01
CA GLU A 25 1.69 7.21 2.74
C GLU A 25 0.69 6.78 1.66
N ASN A 26 0.40 5.49 1.54
CA ASN A 26 -0.59 5.01 0.56
C ASN A 26 -2.01 5.48 0.90
N LYS A 27 -2.38 5.60 2.18
CA LYS A 27 -3.66 6.18 2.61
C LYS A 27 -3.74 7.67 2.26
N LYS A 28 -2.65 8.42 2.50
CA LYS A 28 -2.55 9.85 2.14
C LYS A 28 -2.68 10.05 0.63
N ALA A 29 -2.01 9.22 -0.18
CA ALA A 29 -2.12 9.26 -1.63
C ALA A 29 -3.56 8.94 -2.11
N LEU A 30 -4.22 7.96 -1.47
CA LEU A 30 -5.64 7.65 -1.72
C LEU A 30 -6.55 8.83 -1.40
N PHE A 31 -6.30 9.56 -0.31
CA PHE A 31 -7.06 10.76 0.04
C PHE A 31 -6.89 11.86 -1.01
N ALA A 32 -5.65 12.13 -1.44
CA ALA A 32 -5.37 13.10 -2.50
C ALA A 32 -6.08 12.73 -3.81
N LEU A 33 -6.00 11.47 -4.24
CA LEU A 33 -6.70 10.97 -5.43
C LEU A 33 -8.22 11.12 -5.33
N ARG A 34 -8.81 10.90 -4.14
CA ARG A 34 -10.25 11.14 -3.92
C ARG A 34 -10.60 12.61 -4.04
N ALA A 35 -9.79 13.50 -3.48
CA ALA A 35 -9.98 14.93 -3.58
C ALA A 35 -9.88 15.42 -5.04
N GLU A 36 -8.86 14.96 -5.78
CA GLU A 36 -8.69 15.25 -7.21
C GLU A 36 -9.91 14.78 -8.02
N ASN A 37 -10.45 13.60 -7.70
CA ASN A 37 -11.63 13.05 -8.37
C ASN A 37 -12.92 13.82 -8.10
N LEU A 38 -13.07 14.34 -6.88
CA LEU A 38 -14.22 15.16 -6.51
C LEU A 38 -14.18 16.55 -7.16
N LEU A 39 -12.99 17.16 -7.23
CA LEU A 39 -12.85 18.51 -7.75
C LEU A 39 -13.02 18.59 -9.27
N GLN A 40 -13.11 17.47 -10.01
CA GLN A 40 -13.16 17.37 -11.48
C GLN A 40 -12.10 18.19 -12.26
N ASN A 41 -11.16 18.81 -11.55
CA ASN A 41 -10.23 19.79 -12.09
C ASN A 41 -9.02 19.16 -12.79
N LYS A 42 -8.80 17.84 -12.65
CA LYS A 42 -7.64 17.14 -13.23
C LYS A 42 -8.02 15.75 -13.73
N VAL A 43 -7.29 15.26 -14.74
CA VAL A 43 -7.40 13.87 -15.21
C VAL A 43 -6.94 12.92 -14.10
N VAL A 44 -7.92 12.26 -13.49
CA VAL A 44 -7.68 11.33 -12.38
C VAL A 44 -7.11 10.03 -12.93
N LYS A 45 -5.96 9.62 -12.41
CA LYS A 45 -5.36 8.32 -12.73
C LYS A 45 -6.10 7.19 -12.00
N VAL A 46 -7.23 6.75 -12.56
CA VAL A 46 -8.13 5.75 -11.94
C VAL A 46 -7.40 4.47 -11.50
N HIS A 47 -6.39 4.02 -12.26
CA HIS A 47 -5.58 2.84 -11.91
C HIS A 47 -4.79 2.99 -10.59
N MET A 48 -4.49 4.22 -10.16
CA MET A 48 -3.77 4.49 -8.92
C MET A 48 -4.61 4.16 -7.69
N PHE A 49 -5.94 4.30 -7.74
CA PHE A 49 -6.81 3.85 -6.64
C PHE A 49 -6.62 2.35 -6.35
N SER A 50 -6.62 1.52 -7.40
CA SER A 50 -6.41 0.08 -7.25
C SER A 50 -5.00 -0.22 -6.75
N THR A 51 -4.02 0.53 -7.23
CA THR A 51 -2.61 0.37 -6.85
C THR A 51 -2.40 0.63 -5.36
N HIS A 52 -2.81 1.80 -4.85
CA HIS A 52 -2.64 2.13 -3.44
C HIS A 52 -3.44 1.19 -2.52
N LYS A 53 -4.69 0.83 -2.90
CA LYS A 53 -5.48 -0.14 -2.14
C LYS A 53 -4.78 -1.50 -2.04
N LYS A 54 -4.24 -2.01 -3.15
CA LYS A 54 -3.51 -3.28 -3.17
C LYS A 54 -2.19 -3.21 -2.40
N ASN A 55 -1.50 -2.07 -2.43
CA ASN A 55 -0.25 -1.87 -1.67
C ASN A 55 -0.52 -1.88 -0.17
N ILE A 56 -1.57 -1.20 0.30
CA ILE A 56 -2.01 -1.25 1.70
C ILE A 56 -2.33 -2.68 2.10
N ALA A 57 -3.15 -3.38 1.31
CA ALA A 57 -3.54 -4.76 1.61
C ALA A 57 -2.31 -5.67 1.75
N ARG A 58 -1.34 -5.58 0.83
CA ARG A 58 -0.09 -6.38 0.90
C ARG A 58 0.74 -6.06 2.14
N ALA A 59 0.92 -4.78 2.48
CA ALA A 59 1.69 -4.40 3.65
C ALA A 59 1.04 -4.93 4.94
N LEU A 60 -0.30 -4.85 5.04
CA LEU A 60 -1.06 -5.43 6.16
C LEU A 60 -0.95 -6.96 6.20
N THR A 61 -1.01 -7.63 5.05
CA THR A 61 -0.79 -9.08 4.97
C THR A 61 0.60 -9.45 5.49
N VAL A 62 1.66 -8.74 5.10
CA VAL A 62 3.02 -9.00 5.61
C VAL A 62 3.09 -8.82 7.14
N LYS A 63 2.48 -7.76 7.69
CA LYS A 63 2.40 -7.60 9.15
C LYS A 63 1.67 -8.76 9.83
N GLN A 64 0.57 -9.23 9.23
CA GLN A 64 -0.20 -10.33 9.79
C GLN A 64 0.54 -11.67 9.68
N GLU A 65 1.21 -11.94 8.56
CA GLU A 65 2.07 -13.12 8.37
C GLU A 65 3.19 -13.17 9.43
N ARG A 66 3.79 -12.01 9.77
CA ARG A 66 4.80 -11.91 10.83
C ARG A 66 4.24 -12.26 12.20
N LYS A 67 3.08 -11.70 12.56
CA LYS A 67 2.41 -12.05 13.83
C LYS A 67 2.07 -13.53 13.92
N GLY A 68 1.61 -14.13 12.82
CA GLY A 68 1.31 -15.56 12.77
C GLY A 68 2.53 -16.46 12.97
N LYS A 69 3.71 -16.05 12.48
CA LYS A 69 4.97 -16.77 12.67
C LYS A 69 5.52 -16.74 14.10
N VAL A 70 5.11 -15.79 14.93
CA VAL A 70 5.54 -15.74 16.34
C VAL A 70 4.79 -16.77 17.19
N HIS A 71 3.65 -17.27 16.71
CA HIS A 71 2.78 -18.21 17.43
C HIS A 71 2.81 -19.65 16.90
N GLY A 72 3.70 -19.98 15.97
CA GLY A 72 3.93 -21.35 15.47
C GLY A 72 5.36 -21.78 15.71
#